data_AF-A0A933RCS6-F1
#
_entry.id   AF-A0A933RCS6-F1
#
_cell.length_a   1.000
_cell.length_b   1.000
_cell.length_c   1.000
_cell.angle_alpha   90.00
_cell.angle_beta   90.00
_cell.angle_gamma   90.00
#
_symmetry.space_group_name_H-M   'P 1'
#
loop_
_entity.id
_entity.type
_entity.pdbx_description
1 polymer ?
#
loop_
_entity_poly.entity_id
_entity_poly.type
_entity_poly.pdbx_seq_one_letter_code
_entity_poly.pdbx_strand_id
1 'polypeptide(L)'
;MALDRQGIEKRDFPIGRRGYEPEAVDAHLARIAEEVDELRRRASSSSGRTSPASIAQAASEQVRAIVEAAETSAADIERAALDEADRIRSDAESDARSTRDEAVTQSQEHVGRVREATSSMMQRVDAMENELRTLLDGLRTGANRLTADLSLLEQGMGELYDASGRPRVEAVASTPVPAPEPPAPVAADEPAAIAEPEPELEAEPEPEEPAAVLDEPATVVERAPEPEAEPAAEPASGGGDIEGARLVALNMALNGTSRAETDRYLAENFDLSDRDALLDEVYATVEG
;
A
#
# COMPACT_ATOMS: atom_id res chain seq x y z
N MET A 1 -12.37 58.31 -30.01
CA MET A 1 -13.06 59.46 -29.37
C MET A 1 -14.55 59.21 -29.51
N ALA A 2 -15.21 58.86 -28.42
CA ALA A 2 -16.67 58.79 -28.39
C ALA A 2 -17.20 60.22 -28.56
N LEU A 3 -18.07 60.45 -29.55
CA LEU A 3 -18.84 61.68 -29.63
C LEU A 3 -19.64 61.79 -28.33
N ASP A 4 -19.28 62.75 -27.49
CA ASP A 4 -19.91 62.95 -26.20
C ASP A 4 -21.39 63.26 -26.42
N ARG A 5 -22.27 62.38 -25.91
CA ARG A 5 -23.72 62.50 -26.08
C ARG A 5 -24.25 63.83 -25.51
N GLN A 6 -23.54 64.40 -24.54
CA GLN A 6 -23.89 65.67 -23.89
C GLN A 6 -23.53 66.90 -24.75
N GLY A 7 -22.65 66.75 -25.75
CA GLY A 7 -22.34 67.79 -26.73
C GLY A 7 -23.37 67.94 -27.85
N ILE A 8 -24.30 66.98 -27.97
CA ILE A 8 -25.40 66.96 -28.97
C ILE A 8 -26.73 67.34 -28.28
N GLU A 9 -26.71 68.07 -27.17
CA GLU A 9 -27.93 68.51 -26.48
C GLU A 9 -28.41 69.89 -26.98
N LYS A 10 -29.38 69.84 -27.90
CA LYS A 10 -30.54 70.74 -28.03
C LYS A 10 -30.30 72.27 -28.04
N ARG A 11 -29.09 72.73 -28.34
CA ARG A 11 -28.72 74.17 -28.34
C ARG A 11 -27.97 74.67 -29.58
N ASP A 12 -27.57 73.80 -30.50
CA ASP A 12 -26.79 74.21 -31.68
C ASP A 12 -27.63 74.74 -32.83
N PHE A 13 -28.95 74.57 -32.76
CA PHE A 13 -29.87 74.97 -33.83
C PHE A 13 -30.85 76.04 -33.32
N PRO A 14 -30.91 77.22 -33.96
CA PRO A 14 -31.93 78.22 -33.65
C PRO A 14 -33.33 77.68 -33.94
N ILE A 15 -34.27 77.96 -33.04
CA ILE A 15 -35.68 77.51 -33.14
C ILE A 15 -36.51 78.69 -33.67
N GLY A 16 -37.03 78.54 -34.89
CA GLY A 16 -37.98 79.46 -35.50
C GLY A 16 -39.45 79.15 -35.15
N ARG A 17 -40.39 79.87 -35.77
CA ARG A 17 -41.84 79.76 -35.48
C ARG A 17 -42.48 78.39 -35.77
N ARG A 18 -41.76 77.47 -36.45
CA ARG A 18 -42.22 76.10 -36.80
C ARG A 18 -41.12 75.03 -36.61
N GLY A 19 -40.23 75.19 -35.64
CA GLY A 19 -39.15 74.22 -35.36
C GLY A 19 -37.75 74.75 -35.68
N TYR A 20 -36.79 73.86 -35.88
CA TYR A 20 -35.41 74.25 -36.21
C TYR A 20 -35.33 74.94 -37.58
N GLU A 21 -34.45 75.92 -37.69
CA GLU A 21 -34.18 76.62 -38.95
C GLU A 21 -33.46 75.69 -39.94
N PRO A 22 -34.04 75.37 -41.10
CA PRO A 22 -33.48 74.39 -42.05
C PRO A 22 -32.07 74.76 -42.53
N GLU A 23 -31.82 76.04 -42.79
CA GLU A 23 -30.51 76.51 -43.29
C GLU A 23 -29.38 76.29 -42.27
N ALA A 24 -29.67 76.44 -40.97
CA ALA A 24 -28.71 76.18 -39.90
C ALA A 24 -28.41 74.68 -39.76
N VAL A 25 -29.41 73.83 -40.00
CA VAL A 25 -29.26 72.37 -40.02
C VAL A 25 -28.41 71.95 -41.22
N ASP A 26 -28.70 72.45 -42.41
CA ASP A 26 -27.96 72.12 -43.63
C ASP A 26 -26.48 72.53 -43.54
N ALA A 27 -26.19 73.72 -42.97
CA ALA A 27 -24.82 74.17 -42.74
C ALA A 27 -24.05 73.30 -41.74
N HIS A 28 -24.74 72.79 -40.71
CA HIS A 28 -24.13 71.88 -39.74
C HIS A 28 -23.91 70.47 -40.33
N LEU A 29 -24.88 69.96 -41.10
CA LEU A 29 -24.76 68.69 -41.79
C LEU A 29 -23.63 68.73 -42.83
N ALA A 30 -23.44 69.85 -43.53
CA ALA A 30 -22.29 70.04 -44.44
C ALA A 30 -20.95 69.98 -43.69
N ARG A 31 -20.86 70.62 -42.52
CA ARG A 31 -19.65 70.55 -41.67
C ARG A 31 -19.36 69.14 -41.18
N ILE A 32 -20.38 68.40 -40.74
CA ILE A 32 -20.24 67.00 -40.36
C ILE A 32 -19.80 66.15 -41.55
N ALA A 33 -20.36 66.39 -42.74
CA ALA A 33 -19.99 65.66 -43.94
C ALA A 33 -18.50 65.88 -44.28
N GLU A 34 -18.01 67.13 -44.18
CA GLU A 34 -16.59 67.45 -44.36
C GLU A 34 -15.70 66.77 -43.32
N GLU A 35 -16.07 66.79 -42.04
CA GLU A 35 -15.32 66.12 -40.97
C GLU A 35 -15.27 64.60 -41.16
N VAL A 36 -16.40 64.00 -41.56
CA VAL A 36 -16.48 62.56 -41.85
C VAL A 36 -15.64 62.20 -43.07
N ASP A 37 -15.64 63.03 -44.12
CA ASP A 37 -14.83 62.80 -45.32
C ASP A 37 -13.33 62.98 -45.06
N GLU A 38 -12.94 63.92 -44.18
CA GLU A 38 -11.57 64.01 -43.69
C GLU A 38 -11.17 62.78 -42.87
N LEU A 39 -12.04 62.30 -41.98
CA LEU A 39 -11.77 61.13 -41.16
C LEU A 39 -11.61 59.87 -42.03
N ARG A 40 -12.47 59.72 -43.05
CA ARG A 40 -12.37 58.64 -44.03
C ARG A 40 -11.07 58.72 -44.82
N ARG A 41 -10.67 59.90 -45.31
CA ARG A 41 -9.38 60.08 -46.01
C ARG A 41 -8.17 59.73 -45.12
N ARG A 42 -8.22 60.07 -43.83
CA ARG A 42 -7.20 59.67 -42.84
C ARG A 42 -7.17 58.16 -42.60
N ALA A 43 -8.32 57.50 -42.51
CA ALA A 43 -8.41 56.05 -42.34
C ALA A 43 -7.99 55.26 -43.59
N SER A 44 -8.35 55.74 -44.78
CA SER A 44 -7.96 55.10 -46.05
C SER A 44 -6.46 55.23 -46.32
N SER A 45 -5.85 56.36 -45.96
CA SER A 45 -4.41 56.58 -46.13
C SER A 45 -3.54 55.82 -45.12
N SER A 46 -4.05 55.50 -43.93
CA SER A 46 -3.38 54.58 -42.99
C SER A 46 -3.53 53.12 -43.39
N SER A 47 -4.72 52.73 -43.87
CA SER A 47 -5.00 51.36 -44.34
C SER A 47 -4.20 50.97 -45.58
N GLY A 48 -3.92 51.91 -46.49
CA GLY A 48 -3.11 51.65 -47.71
C GLY A 48 -1.62 51.37 -47.45
N ARG A 49 -1.09 51.65 -46.26
CA ARG A 49 0.32 51.36 -45.90
C ARG A 49 0.49 49.94 -45.33
N THR A 50 -0.55 49.40 -44.71
CA THR A 50 -0.58 48.01 -44.21
C THR A 50 -1.21 47.14 -45.29
N SER A 51 -0.44 46.81 -46.32
CA SER A 51 -0.91 45.90 -47.38
C SER A 51 -1.19 44.51 -46.80
N PRO A 52 -2.15 43.74 -47.35
CA PRO A 52 -2.47 42.39 -46.87
C PRO A 52 -1.26 41.44 -46.87
N ALA A 53 -0.26 41.68 -47.73
CA ALA A 53 1.01 40.96 -47.73
C ALA A 53 1.84 41.18 -46.44
N SER A 54 1.78 42.35 -45.81
CA SER A 54 2.53 42.62 -44.57
C SER A 54 1.90 41.92 -43.37
N ILE A 55 0.57 41.75 -43.37
CA ILE A 55 -0.14 41.01 -42.33
C ILE A 55 0.19 39.52 -42.42
N ALA A 56 0.21 38.96 -43.63
CA ALA A 56 0.61 37.56 -43.84
C ALA A 56 2.07 37.31 -43.42
N GLN A 57 2.97 38.26 -43.69
CA GLN A 57 4.36 38.17 -43.27
C GLN A 57 4.50 38.27 -41.73
N ALA A 58 3.83 39.23 -41.10
CA ALA A 58 3.82 39.37 -39.64
C ALA A 58 3.23 38.12 -38.96
N ALA A 59 2.16 37.54 -39.51
CA ALA A 59 1.58 36.29 -39.02
C ALA A 59 2.56 35.11 -39.17
N SER A 60 3.29 35.02 -40.28
CA SER A 60 4.29 33.97 -40.50
C SER A 60 5.49 34.09 -39.57
N GLU A 61 5.95 35.31 -39.30
CA GLU A 61 7.00 35.60 -38.32
C GLU A 61 6.53 35.25 -36.90
N GLN A 62 5.28 35.57 -36.57
CA GLN A 62 4.69 35.22 -35.27
C GLN A 62 4.54 33.70 -35.09
N VAL A 63 4.08 32.98 -36.11
CA VAL A 63 4.01 31.50 -36.06
C VAL A 63 5.41 30.89 -35.91
N ARG A 64 6.40 31.39 -36.65
CA ARG A 64 7.80 30.92 -36.51
C ARG A 64 8.32 31.12 -35.09
N ALA A 65 8.07 32.29 -34.49
CA ALA A 65 8.49 32.58 -33.12
C ALA A 65 7.79 31.65 -32.10
N ILE A 66 6.51 31.34 -32.30
CA ILE A 66 5.78 30.40 -31.45
C ILE A 66 6.37 28.99 -31.56
N VAL A 67 6.66 28.53 -32.78
CA VAL A 67 7.25 27.19 -33.00
C VAL A 67 8.64 27.10 -32.39
N GLU A 68 9.50 28.09 -32.58
CA GLU A 68 10.84 28.11 -31.99
C GLU A 68 10.79 28.12 -30.45
N ALA A 69 9.86 28.89 -29.86
CA ALA A 69 9.63 28.87 -28.42
C ALA A 69 9.09 27.52 -27.94
N ALA A 70 8.18 26.89 -28.69
CA ALA A 70 7.63 25.57 -28.36
C ALA A 70 8.70 24.47 -28.46
N GLU A 71 9.56 24.50 -29.48
CA GLU A 71 10.69 23.57 -29.64
C GLU A 71 11.69 23.71 -28.50
N THR A 72 12.01 24.94 -28.10
CA THR A 72 12.88 25.20 -26.95
C THR A 72 12.25 24.66 -25.67
N SER A 73 10.96 24.95 -25.46
CA SER A 73 10.21 24.46 -24.31
C SER A 73 10.15 22.93 -24.28
N ALA A 74 9.94 22.27 -25.42
CA ALA A 74 9.92 20.82 -25.53
C ALA A 74 11.29 20.22 -25.19
N ALA A 75 12.38 20.79 -25.71
CA ALA A 75 13.74 20.33 -25.41
C ALA A 75 14.11 20.50 -23.91
N ASP A 76 13.58 21.54 -23.26
CA ASP A 76 13.78 21.76 -21.82
C ASP A 76 12.97 20.76 -20.99
N ILE A 77 11.72 20.47 -21.39
CA ILE A 77 10.89 19.44 -20.75
C ILE A 77 11.53 18.05 -20.89
N GLU A 78 12.03 17.70 -22.08
CA GLU A 78 12.71 16.42 -22.29
C GLU A 78 13.96 16.29 -21.41
N ARG A 79 14.77 17.35 -21.33
CA ARG A 79 15.96 17.34 -20.46
C ARG A 79 15.58 17.19 -18.99
N ALA A 80 14.59 17.94 -18.52
CA ALA A 80 14.11 17.84 -17.15
C ALA A 80 13.55 16.44 -16.83
N ALA A 81 12.81 15.84 -17.76
CA ALA A 81 12.26 14.51 -17.60
C ALA A 81 13.36 13.43 -17.54
N LEU A 82 14.41 13.55 -18.36
CA LEU A 82 15.56 12.65 -18.30
C LEU A 82 16.33 12.79 -16.98
N ASP A 83 16.59 14.02 -16.54
CA ASP A 83 17.27 14.30 -15.27
C ASP A 83 16.45 13.78 -14.07
N GLU A 84 15.12 13.87 -14.14
CA GLU A 84 14.21 13.30 -13.14
C GLU A 84 14.23 11.76 -13.17
N ALA A 85 14.16 11.15 -14.35
CA ALA A 85 14.18 9.70 -14.50
C ALA A 85 15.50 9.10 -13.99
N ASP A 86 16.63 9.75 -14.24
CA ASP A 86 17.93 9.31 -13.75
C ASP A 86 18.04 9.49 -12.23
N ARG A 87 17.48 10.56 -11.65
CA ARG A 87 17.36 10.72 -10.19
C ARG A 87 16.52 9.61 -9.56
N ILE A 88 15.32 9.38 -10.07
CA ILE A 88 14.42 8.31 -9.60
C ILE A 88 15.13 6.94 -9.68
N ARG A 89 15.85 6.65 -10.78
CA ARG A 89 16.59 5.39 -10.90
C ARG A 89 17.71 5.28 -9.87
N SER A 90 18.50 6.34 -9.67
CA SER A 90 19.57 6.36 -8.68
C SER A 90 19.03 6.17 -7.26
N ASP A 91 17.92 6.84 -6.93
CA ASP A 91 17.28 6.76 -5.62
C ASP A 91 16.73 5.35 -5.38
N ALA A 92 15.99 4.79 -6.35
CA ALA A 92 15.48 3.43 -6.28
C ALA A 92 16.60 2.38 -6.15
N GLU A 93 17.73 2.56 -6.84
CA GLU A 93 18.90 1.70 -6.69
C GLU A 93 19.54 1.81 -5.31
N SER A 94 19.62 3.02 -4.75
CA SER A 94 20.14 3.26 -3.40
C SER A 94 19.24 2.60 -2.35
N ASP A 95 17.94 2.81 -2.45
CA ASP A 95 16.95 2.23 -1.54
C ASP A 95 16.97 0.71 -1.60
N ALA A 96 16.97 0.13 -2.81
CA ALA A 96 17.04 -1.32 -2.99
C ALA A 96 18.34 -1.92 -2.40
N ARG A 97 19.47 -1.19 -2.46
CA ARG A 97 20.70 -1.60 -1.79
C ARG A 97 20.55 -1.53 -0.27
N SER A 98 20.01 -0.43 0.28
CA SER A 98 19.79 -0.29 1.72
C SER A 98 18.90 -1.41 2.26
N THR A 99 17.75 -1.66 1.63
CA THR A 99 16.83 -2.73 2.06
C THR A 99 17.49 -4.11 2.00
N ARG A 100 18.32 -4.38 0.97
CA ARG A 100 19.06 -5.64 0.88
C ARG A 100 20.05 -5.78 2.03
N ASP A 101 20.83 -4.74 2.31
CA ASP A 101 21.86 -4.76 3.35
C ASP A 101 21.24 -4.90 4.74
N GLU A 102 20.11 -4.23 4.97
CA GLU A 102 19.30 -4.38 6.18
C GLU A 102 18.76 -5.82 6.33
N ALA A 103 18.16 -6.38 5.27
CA ALA A 103 17.63 -7.75 5.31
C ALA A 103 18.74 -8.79 5.54
N VAL A 104 19.92 -8.60 4.95
CA VAL A 104 21.09 -9.46 5.19
C VAL A 104 21.55 -9.35 6.64
N THR A 105 21.62 -8.14 7.19
CA THR A 105 22.01 -7.92 8.59
C THR A 105 21.03 -8.58 9.56
N GLN A 106 19.73 -8.37 9.36
CA GLN A 106 18.68 -8.99 10.17
C GLN A 106 18.72 -10.53 10.08
N SER A 107 18.94 -11.08 8.88
CA SER A 107 19.05 -12.53 8.67
C SER A 107 20.26 -13.11 9.41
N GLN A 108 21.41 -12.44 9.36
CA GLN A 108 22.61 -12.87 10.07
C GLN A 108 22.41 -12.84 11.59
N GLU A 109 21.77 -11.77 12.09
CA GLU A 109 21.45 -11.66 13.51
C GLU A 109 20.50 -12.77 13.96
N HIS A 110 19.44 -13.04 13.19
CA HIS A 110 18.49 -14.11 13.50
C HIS A 110 19.16 -15.48 13.52
N VAL A 111 19.98 -15.80 12.52
CA VAL A 111 20.77 -17.05 12.50
C VAL A 111 21.73 -17.12 13.70
N GLY A 112 22.33 -16.00 14.10
CA GLY A 112 23.14 -15.89 15.32
C GLY A 112 22.34 -16.27 16.56
N ARG A 113 21.15 -15.67 16.74
CA ARG A 113 20.24 -15.96 17.87
C ARG A 113 19.79 -17.41 17.90
N VAL A 114 19.42 -17.98 16.75
CA VAL A 114 19.02 -19.40 16.65
C VAL A 114 20.18 -20.30 17.03
N ARG A 115 21.39 -20.06 16.52
CA ARG A 115 22.58 -20.85 16.86
C ARG A 115 22.89 -20.80 18.36
N GLU A 116 22.80 -19.63 18.98
CA GLU A 116 23.01 -19.47 20.41
C GLU A 116 21.96 -20.23 21.23
N ALA A 117 20.68 -20.12 20.86
CA ALA A 117 19.59 -20.84 21.51
C ALA A 117 19.76 -22.37 21.38
N THR A 118 20.13 -22.86 20.20
CA THR A 118 20.41 -24.29 19.98
C THR A 118 21.61 -24.75 20.81
N SER A 119 22.69 -23.96 20.88
CA SER A 119 23.84 -24.29 21.72
C SER A 119 23.47 -24.38 23.20
N SER A 120 22.64 -23.45 23.69
CA SER A 120 22.12 -23.46 25.06
C SER A 120 21.25 -24.70 25.33
N MET A 121 20.39 -25.07 24.37
CA MET A 121 19.58 -26.28 24.48
C MET A 121 20.43 -27.55 24.55
N MET A 122 21.46 -27.67 23.69
CA MET A 122 22.39 -28.82 23.74
C MET A 122 23.11 -28.90 25.09
N GLN A 123 23.60 -27.77 25.62
CA GLN A 123 24.23 -27.72 26.95
C GLN A 123 23.28 -28.17 28.07
N ARG A 124 22.00 -27.83 27.97
CA ARG A 124 20.98 -28.29 28.94
C ARG A 124 20.71 -29.78 28.81
N VAL A 125 20.65 -30.31 27.59
CA VAL A 125 20.48 -31.76 27.35
C VAL A 125 21.66 -32.54 27.93
N ASP A 126 22.90 -32.08 27.71
CA ASP A 126 24.09 -32.70 28.28
C ASP A 126 24.07 -32.66 29.83
N ALA A 127 23.62 -31.54 30.40
CA ALA A 127 23.45 -31.42 31.85
C ALA A 127 22.41 -32.43 32.38
N MET A 128 21.23 -32.51 31.74
CA MET A 128 20.19 -33.49 32.09
C MET A 128 20.69 -34.93 31.94
N GLU A 129 21.47 -35.25 30.91
CA GLU A 129 22.04 -36.59 30.72
C GLU A 129 23.00 -36.96 31.86
N ASN A 130 23.84 -36.02 32.31
CA ASN A 130 24.74 -36.23 33.43
C ASN A 130 24.02 -36.38 34.78
N GLU A 131 22.95 -35.62 35.00
CA GLU A 131 22.07 -35.78 36.15
C GLU A 131 21.42 -37.16 36.14
N LEU A 132 20.90 -37.62 34.99
CA LEU A 132 20.31 -38.96 34.85
C LEU A 132 21.32 -40.08 35.13
N ARG A 133 22.56 -39.97 34.60
CA ARG A 133 23.64 -40.93 34.91
C ARG A 133 23.92 -40.99 36.42
N THR A 134 23.97 -39.82 37.07
CA THR A 134 24.18 -39.72 38.52
C THR A 134 23.04 -40.36 39.31
N LEU A 135 21.78 -40.13 38.90
CA LEU A 135 20.61 -40.75 39.51
C LEU A 135 20.59 -42.27 39.32
N LEU A 136 20.99 -42.77 38.14
CA LEU A 136 21.10 -44.19 37.85
C LEU A 136 22.18 -44.88 38.69
N ASP A 137 23.35 -44.27 38.84
CA ASP A 137 24.41 -44.79 39.69
C ASP A 137 24.01 -44.79 41.18
N GLY A 138 23.31 -43.74 41.61
CA GLY A 138 22.70 -43.68 42.94
C GLY A 138 21.69 -44.81 43.17
N LEU A 139 20.79 -45.05 42.21
CA LEU A 139 19.79 -46.12 42.27
C LEU A 139 20.45 -47.51 42.31
N ARG A 140 21.47 -47.75 41.48
CA ARG A 140 22.20 -49.02 41.45
C ARG A 140 22.93 -49.29 42.77
N THR A 141 23.55 -48.25 43.33
CA THR A 141 24.21 -48.33 44.64
C THR A 141 23.19 -48.61 45.75
N GLY A 142 22.04 -47.93 45.71
CA GLY A 142 20.93 -48.14 46.63
C GLY A 142 20.36 -49.55 46.54
N ALA A 143 20.16 -50.09 45.33
CA ALA A 143 19.68 -51.45 45.11
C ALA A 143 20.64 -52.51 45.66
N ASN A 144 21.95 -52.39 45.37
CA ASN A 144 22.97 -53.30 45.91
C ASN A 144 23.01 -53.29 47.44
N ARG A 145 22.86 -52.11 48.05
CA ARG A 145 22.78 -51.96 49.50
C ARG A 145 21.53 -52.63 50.06
N LEU A 146 20.37 -52.40 49.45
CA LEU A 146 19.13 -53.05 49.86
C LEU A 146 19.23 -54.58 49.79
N THR A 147 19.84 -55.12 48.72
CA THR A 147 20.10 -56.56 48.60
C THR A 147 21.00 -57.07 49.72
N ALA A 148 22.06 -56.34 50.07
CA ALA A 148 22.92 -56.71 51.20
C ALA A 148 22.15 -56.69 52.53
N ASP A 149 21.37 -55.63 52.79
CA ASP A 149 20.57 -55.49 54.01
C ASP A 149 19.51 -56.60 54.12
N LEU A 150 18.84 -56.96 53.01
CA LEU A 150 17.90 -58.10 52.96
C LEU A 150 18.59 -59.43 53.22
N SER A 151 19.80 -59.66 52.69
CA SER A 151 20.54 -60.90 52.93
C SER A 151 20.98 -61.04 54.40
N LEU A 152 21.35 -59.94 55.06
CA LEU A 152 21.66 -59.92 56.48
C LEU A 152 20.42 -60.18 57.33
N LEU A 153 19.27 -59.61 56.95
CA LEU A 153 18.00 -59.88 57.62
C LEU A 153 17.57 -61.34 57.46
N GLU A 154 17.70 -61.92 56.26
CA GLU A 154 17.39 -63.32 55.98
C GLU A 154 18.28 -64.27 56.80
N GLN A 155 19.59 -63.99 56.87
CA GLN A 155 20.52 -64.74 57.71
C GLN A 155 20.16 -64.63 59.20
N GLY A 156 19.91 -63.41 59.71
CA GLY A 156 19.53 -63.21 61.10
C GLY A 156 18.20 -63.89 61.44
N MET A 157 17.21 -63.85 60.55
CA MET A 157 15.96 -64.60 60.73
C MET A 157 16.22 -66.11 60.69
N GLY A 158 17.09 -66.61 59.81
CA GLY A 158 17.50 -68.02 59.76
C GLY A 158 18.10 -68.50 61.09
N GLU A 159 19.01 -67.71 61.68
CA GLU A 159 19.59 -68.01 62.98
C GLU A 159 18.54 -68.03 64.11
N LEU A 160 17.58 -67.09 64.10
CA LEU A 160 16.45 -67.12 65.05
C LEU A 160 15.56 -68.35 64.85
N TYR A 161 15.32 -68.75 63.60
CA TYR A 161 14.53 -69.93 63.28
C TYR A 161 15.22 -71.21 63.75
N ASP A 162 16.53 -71.35 63.51
CA ASP A 162 17.32 -72.50 63.98
C ASP A 162 17.39 -72.56 65.52
N ALA A 163 17.55 -71.41 66.18
CA ALA A 163 17.52 -71.32 67.65
C ALA A 163 16.15 -71.67 68.26
N SER A 164 15.06 -71.46 67.52
CA SER A 164 13.69 -71.79 67.96
C SER A 164 13.30 -73.27 67.76
N GLY A 165 14.18 -74.10 67.17
CA GLY A 165 14.02 -75.55 67.11
C GLY A 165 12.81 -76.06 66.33
N ARG A 166 12.27 -75.27 65.40
CA ARG A 166 11.18 -75.71 64.50
C ARG A 166 11.75 -76.32 63.23
N PRO A 167 11.32 -77.52 62.83
CA PRO A 167 11.77 -78.13 61.57
C PRO A 167 11.33 -77.25 60.40
N ARG A 168 12.28 -76.98 59.50
CA ARG A 168 12.06 -76.34 58.19
C ARG A 168 10.97 -77.09 57.45
N VAL A 169 9.75 -76.53 57.42
CA VAL A 169 8.69 -77.04 56.56
C VAL A 169 9.14 -76.73 55.14
N GLU A 170 9.43 -77.78 54.37
CA GLU A 170 9.71 -77.71 52.95
C GLU A 170 8.64 -76.86 52.28
N ALA A 171 9.11 -75.80 51.60
CA ALA A 171 8.29 -74.99 50.73
C ALA A 171 7.63 -75.92 49.70
N VAL A 172 6.31 -76.06 49.83
CA VAL A 172 5.46 -76.74 48.87
C VAL A 172 5.74 -76.08 47.52
N ALA A 173 6.24 -76.87 46.59
CA ALA A 173 6.45 -76.47 45.20
C ALA A 173 5.16 -75.81 44.68
N SER A 174 5.21 -74.50 44.45
CA SER A 174 4.21 -73.83 43.64
C SER A 174 4.22 -74.50 42.28
N THR A 175 3.09 -75.15 41.95
CA THR A 175 2.76 -75.57 40.61
C THR A 175 3.10 -74.45 39.62
N PRO A 176 3.77 -74.75 38.49
CA PRO A 176 4.00 -73.75 37.47
C PRO A 176 2.65 -73.29 36.94
N VAL A 177 2.36 -71.99 37.10
CA VAL A 177 1.30 -71.32 36.34
C VAL A 177 1.67 -71.49 34.86
N PRO A 178 0.77 -71.96 33.99
CA PRO A 178 1.06 -72.04 32.57
C PRO A 178 1.43 -70.64 32.05
N ALA A 179 2.54 -70.56 31.31
CA ALA A 179 2.98 -69.33 30.68
C ALA A 179 1.81 -68.73 29.86
N PRO A 180 1.55 -67.41 29.95
CA PRO A 180 0.65 -66.77 29.01
C PRO A 180 1.21 -66.96 27.60
N GLU A 181 0.36 -67.45 26.70
CA GLU A 181 0.61 -67.48 25.26
C GLU A 181 1.08 -66.09 24.81
N PRO A 182 2.12 -65.97 23.97
CA PRO A 182 2.49 -64.68 23.41
C PRO A 182 1.27 -64.14 22.64
N PRO A 183 0.91 -62.85 22.81
CA PRO A 183 -0.09 -62.26 21.94
C PRO A 183 0.39 -62.42 20.50
N ALA A 184 -0.50 -62.87 19.62
CA ALA A 184 -0.31 -62.75 18.18
C ALA A 184 0.15 -61.31 17.87
N PRO A 185 1.05 -61.10 16.91
CA PRO A 185 1.42 -59.75 16.52
C PRO A 185 0.14 -59.04 16.10
N VAL A 186 -0.32 -58.10 16.93
CA VAL A 186 -1.15 -57.00 16.46
C VAL A 186 -0.30 -56.42 15.35
N ALA A 187 -0.84 -56.47 14.13
CA ALA A 187 -0.30 -55.73 13.00
C ALA A 187 0.06 -54.35 13.55
N ALA A 188 1.32 -53.97 13.38
CA ALA A 188 1.71 -52.59 13.54
C ALA A 188 0.67 -51.79 12.76
N ASP A 189 -0.08 -50.95 13.47
CA ASP A 189 -0.65 -49.76 12.85
C ASP A 189 0.52 -49.16 12.07
N GLU A 190 0.42 -49.24 10.74
CA GLU A 190 1.11 -48.29 9.90
C GLU A 190 0.87 -46.93 10.55
N PRO A 191 1.91 -46.10 10.77
CA PRO A 191 1.67 -44.75 11.20
C PRO A 191 0.68 -44.18 10.21
N ALA A 192 -0.54 -43.88 10.70
CA ALA A 192 -1.52 -43.13 9.96
C ALA A 192 -0.72 -41.96 9.40
N ALA A 193 -0.54 -41.99 8.08
CA ALA A 193 -0.06 -40.84 7.36
C ALA A 193 -0.94 -39.71 7.87
N ILE A 194 -0.30 -38.80 8.61
CA ILE A 194 -0.80 -37.45 8.75
C ILE A 194 -1.09 -37.10 7.29
N ALA A 195 -2.37 -37.03 6.95
CA ALA A 195 -2.79 -36.37 5.75
C ALA A 195 -2.17 -34.98 5.89
N GLU A 196 -1.05 -34.77 5.19
CA GLU A 196 -0.73 -33.44 4.73
C GLU A 196 -2.05 -32.90 4.19
N PRO A 197 -2.54 -31.74 4.67
CA PRO A 197 -3.60 -31.08 3.95
C PRO A 197 -3.09 -30.96 2.52
N GLU A 198 -3.75 -31.65 1.59
CA GLU A 198 -3.55 -31.40 0.17
C GLU A 198 -3.62 -29.88 0.02
N PRO A 199 -2.60 -29.23 -0.55
CA PRO A 199 -2.76 -27.83 -0.90
C PRO A 199 -4.00 -27.78 -1.78
N GLU A 200 -5.01 -27.03 -1.32
CA GLU A 200 -6.07 -26.53 -2.19
C GLU A 200 -5.34 -25.93 -3.38
N LEU A 201 -5.34 -26.67 -4.48
CA LEU A 201 -4.90 -26.19 -5.77
C LEU A 201 -5.81 -25.00 -6.05
N GLU A 202 -5.29 -23.82 -5.79
CA GLU A 202 -5.74 -22.58 -6.42
C GLU A 202 -6.04 -22.92 -7.87
N ALA A 203 -7.31 -22.80 -8.23
CA ALA A 203 -7.73 -22.89 -9.61
C ALA A 203 -6.87 -21.90 -10.40
N GLU A 204 -5.98 -22.42 -11.25
CA GLU A 204 -5.36 -21.64 -12.30
C GLU A 204 -6.48 -20.91 -13.05
N PRO A 205 -6.43 -19.58 -13.19
CA PRO A 205 -7.32 -18.92 -14.12
C PRO A 205 -7.00 -19.44 -15.52
N GLU A 206 -7.98 -20.09 -16.16
CA GLU A 206 -7.94 -20.42 -17.58
C GLU A 206 -7.55 -19.16 -18.38
N PRO A 207 -6.57 -19.24 -19.30
CA PRO A 207 -6.25 -18.14 -20.19
C PRO A 207 -7.41 -17.96 -21.18
N GLU A 208 -8.23 -16.92 -20.98
CA GLU A 208 -9.19 -16.48 -22.00
C GLU A 208 -8.43 -16.06 -23.27
N GLU A 209 -8.63 -16.82 -24.34
CA GLU A 209 -8.16 -16.48 -25.68
C GLU A 209 -8.81 -15.18 -26.18
N PRO A 210 -8.07 -14.30 -26.89
CA PRO A 210 -8.62 -13.05 -27.38
C PRO A 210 -9.49 -13.29 -28.62
N ALA A 211 -10.81 -13.20 -28.44
CA ALA A 211 -11.74 -13.09 -29.56
C ALA A 211 -11.62 -11.70 -30.21
N ALA A 212 -11.15 -11.70 -31.45
CA ALA A 212 -11.01 -10.52 -32.28
C ALA A 212 -12.31 -10.16 -33.03
N VAL A 213 -12.44 -8.85 -33.27
CA VAL A 213 -13.12 -8.13 -34.37
C VAL A 213 -14.63 -7.84 -34.27
N LEU A 214 -14.98 -6.54 -34.26
CA LEU A 214 -15.79 -5.78 -35.27
C LEU A 214 -16.32 -4.48 -34.60
N ASP A 215 -15.76 -3.30 -34.88
CA ASP A 215 -16.12 -2.34 -35.95
C ASP A 215 -17.35 -1.45 -35.62
N GLU A 216 -17.05 -0.24 -35.10
CA GLU A 216 -17.66 1.12 -35.23
C GLU A 216 -19.21 1.37 -35.27
N PRO A 217 -19.75 2.60 -34.98
CA PRO A 217 -19.08 3.92 -35.03
C PRO A 217 -19.38 4.95 -33.91
N ALA A 218 -18.42 5.88 -33.84
CA ALA A 218 -18.46 7.30 -33.47
C ALA A 218 -19.77 7.98 -33.01
N THR A 219 -19.68 8.64 -31.85
CA THR A 219 -20.36 9.92 -31.60
C THR A 219 -19.34 10.99 -31.17
N VAL A 220 -19.20 11.98 -32.03
CA VAL A 220 -18.44 13.21 -31.86
C VAL A 220 -19.17 14.12 -30.86
N VAL A 221 -18.47 14.58 -29.80
CA VAL A 221 -18.74 15.89 -29.21
C VAL A 221 -17.41 16.60 -28.98
N GLU A 222 -17.20 17.60 -29.83
CA GLU A 222 -16.13 18.59 -29.80
C GLU A 222 -16.43 19.64 -28.71
N ARG A 223 -15.47 19.94 -27.82
CA ARG A 223 -14.94 21.30 -27.54
C ARG A 223 -14.14 21.36 -26.22
N ALA A 224 -12.86 21.75 -26.34
CA ALA A 224 -11.97 22.23 -25.27
C ALA A 224 -12.13 23.77 -25.04
N PRO A 225 -11.62 24.39 -23.96
CA PRO A 225 -10.17 24.60 -23.77
C PRO A 225 -9.61 24.39 -22.34
N GLU A 226 -8.29 24.16 -22.30
CA GLU A 226 -7.26 24.05 -21.21
C GLU A 226 -7.23 25.17 -20.11
N PRO A 227 -6.34 25.12 -19.07
CA PRO A 227 -5.44 24.06 -18.57
C PRO A 227 -5.45 23.84 -17.02
N GLU A 228 -4.74 22.80 -16.54
CA GLU A 228 -3.96 22.68 -15.28
C GLU A 228 -4.18 21.37 -14.47
N ALA A 229 -3.05 20.67 -14.25
CA ALA A 229 -2.71 19.63 -13.26
C ALA A 229 -3.05 18.14 -13.54
N GLU A 230 -2.00 17.34 -13.72
CA GLU A 230 -1.93 15.90 -13.42
C GLU A 230 -1.03 15.69 -12.17
N PRO A 231 -1.04 14.51 -11.51
CA PRO A 231 -2.16 13.61 -11.23
C PRO A 231 -2.13 13.08 -9.76
N ALA A 232 -3.27 12.80 -9.12
CA ALA A 232 -3.31 11.80 -8.04
C ALA A 232 -4.75 11.40 -7.66
N ALA A 233 -4.99 10.10 -7.79
CA ALA A 233 -6.12 9.31 -7.32
C ALA A 233 -7.51 9.63 -7.91
N GLU A 234 -7.90 8.81 -8.88
CA GLU A 234 -9.30 8.61 -9.25
C GLU A 234 -10.14 8.28 -8.01
N PRO A 235 -11.35 8.86 -7.84
CA PRO A 235 -12.29 8.42 -6.82
C PRO A 235 -12.87 7.09 -7.28
N ALA A 236 -12.48 6.00 -6.62
CA ALA A 236 -13.21 4.75 -6.74
C ALA A 236 -14.67 5.03 -6.31
N SER A 237 -15.58 4.80 -7.23
CA SER A 237 -17.00 5.13 -7.11
C SER A 237 -17.63 4.54 -5.84
N GLY A 238 -18.10 5.44 -4.97
CA GLY A 238 -19.29 5.33 -4.09
C GLY A 238 -19.69 3.94 -3.63
N GLY A 239 -19.04 3.46 -2.57
CA GLY A 239 -19.41 2.23 -1.85
C GLY A 239 -18.25 1.51 -1.17
N GLY A 240 -17.01 1.80 -1.58
CA GLY A 240 -15.78 1.17 -1.06
C GLY A 240 -15.02 1.98 0.01
N ASP A 241 -15.38 3.24 0.26
CA ASP A 241 -14.57 4.13 1.10
C ASP A 241 -14.65 3.80 2.59
N ILE A 242 -15.78 3.25 3.06
CA ILE A 242 -15.96 2.86 4.47
C ILE A 242 -15.19 1.58 4.80
N GLU A 243 -15.31 0.54 3.96
CA GLU A 243 -14.58 -0.72 4.14
C GLU A 243 -13.07 -0.51 3.98
N GLY A 244 -12.66 0.32 3.01
CA GLY A 244 -11.26 0.73 2.80
C GLY A 244 -10.71 1.51 4.01
N ALA A 245 -11.46 2.47 4.52
CA ALA A 245 -11.09 3.20 5.73
C ALA A 245 -10.94 2.28 6.95
N ARG A 246 -11.83 1.28 7.10
CA ARG A 246 -11.76 0.30 8.18
C ARG A 246 -10.48 -0.54 8.10
N LEU A 247 -10.12 -1.02 6.92
CA LEU A 247 -8.89 -1.80 6.73
C LEU A 247 -7.63 -0.97 7.05
N VAL A 248 -7.60 0.28 6.60
CA VAL A 248 -6.49 1.20 6.89
C VAL A 248 -6.43 1.50 8.40
N ALA A 249 -7.55 1.79 9.03
CA ALA A 249 -7.63 2.03 10.47
C ALA A 249 -7.17 0.80 11.29
N LEU A 250 -7.57 -0.40 10.88
CA LEU A 250 -7.17 -1.65 11.53
C LEU A 250 -5.67 -1.89 11.39
N ASN A 251 -5.10 -1.69 10.19
CA ASN A 251 -3.67 -1.81 9.97
C ASN A 251 -2.89 -0.78 10.81
N MET A 252 -3.36 0.47 10.89
CA MET A 252 -2.74 1.49 11.74
C MET A 252 -2.82 1.12 13.23
N ALA A 253 -3.95 0.60 13.70
CA ALA A 253 -4.11 0.16 15.09
C ALA A 253 -3.21 -1.04 15.44
N LEU A 254 -3.09 -2.04 14.55
CA LEU A 254 -2.18 -3.18 14.72
C LEU A 254 -0.70 -2.77 14.78
N ASN A 255 -0.33 -1.71 14.06
CA ASN A 255 1.01 -1.14 14.10
C ASN A 255 1.26 -0.21 15.32
N GLY A 256 0.30 -0.10 16.24
CA GLY A 256 0.43 0.67 17.48
C GLY A 256 0.24 2.18 17.31
N THR A 257 -0.38 2.61 16.22
CA THR A 257 -0.70 4.03 16.00
C THR A 257 -1.77 4.47 16.99
N SER A 258 -1.79 5.76 17.36
CA SER A 258 -2.79 6.27 18.30
C SER A 258 -4.14 6.52 17.61
N ARG A 259 -5.25 6.39 18.36
CA ARG A 259 -6.61 6.66 17.84
C ARG A 259 -6.75 8.05 17.23
N ALA A 260 -6.19 9.07 17.87
CA ALA A 260 -6.26 10.46 17.40
C ALA A 260 -5.46 10.71 16.11
N GLU A 261 -4.40 9.94 15.87
CA GLU A 261 -3.59 10.02 14.66
C GLU A 261 -4.24 9.27 13.50
N THR A 262 -4.91 8.15 13.80
CA THR A 262 -5.74 7.42 12.85
C THR A 262 -6.95 8.26 12.41
N ASP A 263 -7.62 8.96 13.34
CA ASP A 263 -8.72 9.88 13.02
C ASP A 263 -8.30 10.98 12.03
N ARG A 264 -7.14 11.60 12.27
CA ARG A 264 -6.58 12.63 11.39
C ARG A 264 -6.32 12.08 9.98
N TYR A 265 -5.70 10.90 9.91
CA TYR A 265 -5.42 10.25 8.64
C TYR A 265 -6.70 9.94 7.86
N LEU A 266 -7.75 9.45 8.54
CA LEU A 266 -9.03 9.18 7.91
C LEU A 266 -9.74 10.46 7.47
N ALA A 267 -9.61 11.57 8.21
CA ALA A 267 -10.17 12.88 7.82
C ALA A 267 -9.62 13.41 6.50
N GLU A 268 -8.33 13.15 6.25
CA GLU A 268 -7.60 13.71 5.12
C GLU A 268 -7.75 12.85 3.85
N ASN A 269 -8.04 11.55 4.01
CA ASN A 269 -7.99 10.58 2.90
C ASN A 269 -9.34 9.93 2.57
N PHE A 270 -10.35 10.03 3.45
CA PHE A 270 -11.64 9.37 3.25
C PHE A 270 -12.82 10.30 3.61
N ASP A 271 -13.87 10.30 2.80
CA ASP A 271 -15.12 11.04 3.07
C ASP A 271 -16.10 10.14 3.86
N LEU A 272 -15.96 10.15 5.19
CA LEU A 272 -16.69 9.26 6.09
C LEU A 272 -17.69 10.04 6.94
N SER A 273 -18.96 9.62 6.90
CA SER A 273 -20.04 10.26 7.65
C SER A 273 -19.99 9.99 9.16
N ASP A 274 -19.41 8.87 9.60
CA ASP A 274 -19.31 8.46 11.01
C ASP A 274 -17.96 7.81 11.32
N ARG A 275 -16.93 8.66 11.48
CA ARG A 275 -15.54 8.22 11.75
C ARG A 275 -15.34 7.75 13.18
N ASP A 276 -16.04 8.37 14.13
CA ASP A 276 -15.88 8.06 15.55
C ASP A 276 -16.36 6.63 15.86
N ALA A 277 -17.50 6.22 15.29
CA ALA A 277 -18.02 4.86 15.45
C ALA A 277 -17.08 3.79 14.86
N LEU A 278 -16.48 4.05 13.70
CA LEU A 278 -15.52 3.15 13.05
C LEU A 278 -14.26 2.98 13.89
N LEU A 279 -13.72 4.07 14.44
CA LEU A 279 -12.54 4.03 15.31
C LEU A 279 -12.82 3.30 16.62
N ASP A 280 -14.00 3.49 17.21
CA ASP A 280 -14.41 2.76 18.42
C ASP A 280 -14.43 1.25 18.18
N GLU A 281 -14.97 0.80 17.05
CA GLU A 281 -15.01 -0.63 16.71
C GLU A 281 -13.62 -1.23 16.44
N VAL A 282 -12.77 -0.53 15.68
CA VAL A 282 -11.43 -1.02 15.33
C VAL A 282 -10.55 -1.12 16.57
N TYR A 283 -10.53 -0.10 17.43
CA TYR A 283 -9.70 -0.13 18.64
C TYR A 283 -10.26 -1.08 19.70
N ALA A 284 -11.58 -1.26 19.80
CA ALA A 284 -12.17 -2.29 20.65
C ALA A 284 -11.78 -3.70 20.19
N THR A 285 -11.55 -3.92 18.90
CA THR A 285 -11.13 -5.22 18.33
C THR A 285 -9.65 -5.53 18.58
N VAL A 286 -8.80 -4.50 18.71
CA VAL A 286 -7.35 -4.67 18.95
C VAL A 286 -7.00 -4.72 20.44
N GLU A 287 -7.79 -4.05 21.31
CA GLU A 287 -7.60 -4.07 22.77
C GLU A 287 -8.32 -5.22 23.50
N GLY A 288 -9.24 -5.92 22.82
CA GLY A 288 -10.01 -7.06 23.34
C GLY A 288 -9.31 -8.40 23.15
#